data_AF-A0A3B0SYK8-F1
#
_entry.id   AF-A0A3B0SYK8-F1
#
_cell.length_a   1.000
_cell.length_b   1.000
_cell.length_c   1.000
_cell.angle_alpha   90.00
_cell.angle_beta   90.00
_cell.angle_gamma   90.00
#
_symmetry.space_group_name_H-M   'P 1'
#
loop_
_entity.id
_entity.type
_entity.pdbx_description
1 polymer ?
#
loop_
_entity_poly.entity_id
_entity_poly.type
_entity_poly.pdbx_seq_one_letter_code
_entity_poly.pdbx_strand_id
1 'polypeptide(L)'
;MIKLNKNVSMVTAVFTAVSLKLCCWGPSVLIGLAGISGGSTYFSWLDTIKPYLLILAFISLTYGFYQVYKPRNEETCDSCNSNNKSIFRSKIYIWLVALFVVTMTLVSYYPQLFYQSIDKNLLVIEQSSIEKVSLIIKGMTCTGCEENINHSISKLDGVLEVKSSFENGISKIEFDKSKTSLAAIEKIIRSKGYILN
;
A
#
# COMPACT_ATOMS: atom_id res chain seq x y z
N MET A 1 -17.44 -41.27 21.24
CA MET A 1 -18.47 -40.32 20.75
C MET A 1 -18.53 -39.15 21.71
N ILE A 2 -18.04 -37.97 21.29
CA ILE A 2 -18.00 -36.77 22.13
C ILE A 2 -19.26 -35.96 21.82
N LYS A 3 -20.18 -35.84 22.79
CA LYS A 3 -21.36 -34.97 22.69
C LYS A 3 -20.90 -33.51 22.73
N LEU A 4 -20.76 -32.87 21.57
CA LEU A 4 -20.55 -31.43 21.51
C LEU A 4 -21.89 -30.69 21.63
N ASN A 5 -21.90 -29.72 22.56
CA ASN A 5 -23.01 -28.81 22.82
C ASN A 5 -23.25 -27.87 21.62
N LYS A 6 -24.52 -27.70 21.21
CA LYS A 6 -24.96 -26.88 20.06
C LYS A 6 -24.47 -25.43 20.12
N ASN A 7 -24.26 -24.89 21.32
CA ASN A 7 -23.77 -23.52 21.51
C ASN A 7 -22.24 -23.40 21.33
N VAL A 8 -21.50 -24.49 21.52
CA VAL A 8 -20.04 -24.54 21.36
C VAL A 8 -19.66 -24.67 19.87
N SER A 9 -20.53 -25.27 19.05
CA SER A 9 -20.31 -25.42 17.60
C SER A 9 -20.40 -24.11 16.81
N MET A 10 -21.06 -23.08 17.36
CA MET A 10 -21.23 -21.80 16.67
C MET A 10 -20.10 -20.81 17.02
N VAL A 11 -19.54 -20.92 18.23
CA VAL A 11 -18.42 -20.07 18.70
C VAL A 11 -17.10 -20.47 18.04
N THR A 12 -16.87 -21.77 17.81
CA THR A 12 -15.65 -22.26 17.15
C THR A 12 -15.56 -21.88 15.67
N ALA A 13 -16.69 -21.74 14.97
CA ALA A 13 -16.72 -21.28 13.58
C ALA A 13 -16.38 -19.78 13.42
N VAL A 14 -16.74 -18.95 14.41
CA VAL A 14 -16.38 -17.53 14.42
C VAL A 14 -14.91 -17.33 14.76
N PHE A 15 -14.38 -18.09 15.73
CA PHE A 15 -12.96 -18.02 16.09
C PHE A 15 -12.03 -18.51 14.97
N THR A 16 -12.37 -19.58 14.24
CA THR A 16 -11.52 -20.05 13.14
C THR A 16 -11.48 -19.06 11.96
N ALA A 17 -12.58 -18.36 11.67
CA ALA A 17 -12.62 -17.33 10.63
C ALA A 17 -11.83 -16.06 11.03
N VAL A 18 -11.87 -15.67 12.31
CA VAL A 18 -11.08 -14.53 12.84
C VAL A 18 -9.59 -14.90 12.91
N SER A 19 -9.25 -16.14 13.28
CA SER A 19 -7.87 -16.65 13.27
C SER A 19 -7.26 -16.71 11.86
N LEU A 20 -8.06 -16.98 10.84
CA LEU A 20 -7.61 -16.93 9.44
C LEU A 20 -7.39 -15.49 8.95
N LYS A 21 -8.17 -14.51 9.42
CA LYS A 21 -7.88 -13.08 9.19
C LYS A 21 -6.64 -12.62 9.96
N LEU A 22 -6.39 -13.15 11.16
CA LEU A 22 -5.17 -12.87 11.95
C LEU A 22 -3.90 -13.40 11.28
N CYS A 23 -3.98 -14.42 10.42
CA CYS A 23 -2.82 -14.87 9.64
C CYS A 23 -2.45 -13.91 8.49
N CYS A 24 -3.34 -12.99 8.11
CA CYS A 24 -3.12 -12.00 7.03
C CYS A 24 -2.90 -10.57 7.55
N TRP A 25 -3.46 -10.21 8.72
CA TRP A 25 -3.09 -8.98 9.44
C TRP A 25 -1.92 -9.17 10.41
N GLY A 26 -1.65 -10.40 10.84
CA GLY A 26 -0.48 -10.75 11.65
C GLY A 26 0.82 -10.29 10.99
N PRO A 27 1.05 -10.57 9.70
CA PRO A 27 2.18 -10.03 8.96
C PRO A 27 2.17 -8.50 8.98
N SER A 28 1.08 -7.80 8.67
CA SER A 28 1.08 -6.32 8.64
C SER A 28 1.38 -5.67 10.01
N VAL A 29 0.87 -6.24 11.12
CA VAL A 29 1.12 -5.74 12.48
C VAL A 29 2.54 -6.08 12.94
N LEU A 30 3.07 -7.27 12.60
CA LEU A 30 4.45 -7.67 12.89
C LEU A 30 5.47 -6.95 11.98
N ILE A 31 5.13 -6.66 10.72
CA ILE A 31 5.97 -5.93 9.76
C ILE A 31 6.08 -4.46 10.17
N GLY A 32 5.02 -3.87 10.72
CA GLY A 32 5.06 -2.54 11.32
C GLY A 32 5.98 -2.43 12.55
N LEU A 33 6.23 -3.54 13.26
CA LEU A 33 7.09 -3.56 14.45
C LEU A 33 8.50 -4.16 14.22
N ALA A 34 8.68 -5.02 13.21
CA ALA A 34 9.92 -5.78 13.01
C ALA A 34 10.69 -5.44 11.72
N GLY A 35 10.16 -4.63 10.79
CA GLY A 35 10.94 -4.12 9.65
C GLY A 35 11.50 -5.18 8.69
N ILE A 36 10.90 -6.37 8.62
CA ILE A 36 11.35 -7.44 7.71
C ILE A 36 10.48 -7.42 6.45
N SER A 37 11.00 -6.85 5.37
CA SER A 37 10.39 -6.80 4.03
C SER A 37 10.58 -8.11 3.25
N GLY A 38 10.24 -9.26 3.86
CA GLY A 38 10.61 -10.59 3.36
C GLY A 38 9.47 -11.48 2.85
N GLY A 39 8.31 -10.91 2.47
CA GLY A 39 7.15 -11.68 2.03
C GLY A 39 6.60 -11.22 0.69
N SER A 40 7.43 -10.86 -0.30
CA SER A 40 6.98 -10.33 -1.59
C SER A 40 7.33 -11.19 -2.80
N THR A 41 7.55 -12.49 -2.65
CA THR A 41 7.37 -13.42 -3.78
C THR A 41 5.91 -13.88 -3.89
N TYR A 42 4.96 -13.01 -3.47
CA TYR A 42 3.57 -13.10 -3.91
C TYR A 42 3.59 -13.03 -5.44
N PHE A 43 3.39 -14.19 -6.05
CA PHE A 43 3.16 -14.41 -7.47
C PHE A 43 2.50 -13.20 -8.12
N SER A 44 3.19 -12.51 -9.03
CA SER A 44 2.64 -11.38 -9.79
C SER A 44 1.37 -11.73 -10.57
N TRP A 45 1.06 -13.02 -10.73
CA TRP A 45 -0.19 -13.52 -11.30
C TRP A 45 -1.42 -13.33 -10.40
N LEU A 46 -1.23 -13.21 -9.08
CA LEU A 46 -2.32 -12.99 -8.12
C LEU A 46 -2.92 -11.60 -8.24
N ASP A 47 -2.15 -10.58 -8.64
CA ASP A 47 -2.70 -9.22 -8.84
C ASP A 47 -3.76 -9.19 -9.96
N THR A 48 -3.55 -9.94 -11.03
CA THR A 48 -4.53 -10.06 -12.13
C THR A 48 -5.76 -10.88 -11.73
N ILE A 49 -5.64 -11.83 -10.81
CA ILE A 49 -6.73 -12.73 -10.40
C ILE A 49 -7.57 -12.20 -9.23
N LYS A 50 -7.07 -11.21 -8.47
CA LYS A 50 -7.79 -10.55 -7.38
C LYS A 50 -9.26 -10.18 -7.70
N PRO A 51 -9.61 -9.56 -8.84
CA PRO A 51 -11.01 -9.22 -9.13
C PRO A 51 -11.90 -10.46 -9.25
N TYR A 52 -11.39 -11.56 -9.82
CA TYR A 52 -12.15 -12.81 -9.97
C TYR A 52 -12.40 -13.51 -8.64
N LEU A 53 -11.41 -13.50 -7.75
CA LEU A 53 -11.51 -14.07 -6.40
C LEU A 53 -12.53 -13.30 -5.53
N LEU A 54 -12.58 -11.98 -5.71
CA LEU A 54 -13.55 -11.10 -5.05
C LEU A 54 -14.98 -11.38 -5.56
N ILE A 55 -15.18 -11.51 -6.87
CA ILE A 55 -16.49 -11.88 -7.44
C ILE A 55 -16.96 -13.22 -6.88
N LEU A 56 -16.09 -14.22 -6.79
CA LEU A 56 -16.41 -15.53 -6.24
C LEU A 56 -16.81 -15.46 -4.75
N ALA A 57 -16.14 -14.61 -3.97
CA ALA A 57 -16.49 -14.38 -2.57
C ALA A 57 -17.87 -13.70 -2.43
N PHE A 58 -18.17 -12.69 -3.27
CA PHE A 58 -19.48 -12.04 -3.28
C PHE A 58 -20.60 -13.01 -3.70
N ILE A 59 -20.35 -13.89 -4.67
CA ILE A 59 -21.31 -14.94 -5.06
C ILE A 59 -21.60 -15.88 -3.89
N SER A 60 -20.56 -16.35 -3.18
CA SER A 60 -20.71 -17.23 -2.02
C SER A 60 -21.51 -16.57 -0.89
N LEU A 61 -21.25 -15.29 -0.61
CA LEU A 61 -21.95 -14.53 0.42
C LEU A 61 -23.41 -14.27 0.01
N THR A 62 -23.66 -13.92 -1.26
CA THR A 62 -25.00 -13.75 -1.82
C THR A 62 -25.79 -15.05 -1.74
N TYR A 63 -25.16 -16.19 -2.03
CA TYR A 63 -25.79 -17.50 -1.91
C TYR A 63 -26.13 -17.86 -0.46
N GLY A 64 -25.24 -17.55 0.49
CA GLY A 64 -25.51 -17.67 1.92
C GLY A 64 -26.67 -16.78 2.37
N PHE A 65 -26.72 -15.54 1.88
CA PHE A 65 -27.82 -14.62 2.14
C PHE A 65 -29.15 -15.17 1.57
N TYR A 66 -29.10 -15.75 0.38
CA TYR A 66 -30.26 -16.36 -0.27
C TYR A 66 -30.79 -17.56 0.53
N GLN A 67 -29.91 -18.40 1.07
CA GLN A 67 -30.32 -19.52 1.93
C GLN A 67 -30.98 -19.06 3.24
N VAL A 68 -30.51 -17.96 3.84
CA VAL A 68 -31.06 -17.45 5.10
C VAL A 68 -32.33 -16.62 4.89
N TYR A 69 -32.47 -15.95 3.73
CA TYR A 69 -33.64 -15.13 3.43
C TYR A 69 -34.78 -15.91 2.76
N LYS A 70 -34.52 -17.12 2.25
CA LYS A 70 -35.58 -18.01 1.76
C LYS A 70 -36.47 -18.40 2.95
N PRO A 71 -37.76 -18.04 2.95
CA PRO A 71 -38.65 -18.40 4.04
C PRO A 71 -38.74 -19.93 4.12
N ARG A 72 -38.50 -20.48 5.30
CA ARG A 72 -38.83 -21.88 5.58
C ARG A 72 -40.36 -21.95 5.56
N ASN A 73 -40.93 -22.66 4.58
CA ASN A 73 -42.34 -23.05 4.63
C ASN A 73 -42.49 -23.96 5.84
N GLU A 74 -42.93 -23.37 6.93
CA GLU A 74 -43.31 -24.04 8.16
C GLU A 74 -44.81 -24.31 8.03
N GLU A 75 -45.15 -25.47 7.46
CA GLU A 75 -46.42 -26.09 7.78
C GLU A 75 -46.28 -26.73 9.18
N THR A 76 -47.32 -26.55 9.99
CA THR A 76 -47.56 -27.06 11.35
C THR A 76 -46.95 -26.29 12.54
N CYS A 77 -47.71 -25.28 12.97
CA CYS A 77 -47.76 -24.80 14.35
C CYS A 77 -48.12 -25.94 15.32
N ASP A 78 -47.44 -26.02 16.46
CA ASP A 78 -48.12 -26.32 17.72
C ASP A 78 -47.43 -25.66 18.92
N SER A 79 -48.22 -24.91 19.69
CA SER A 79 -47.89 -24.14 20.90
C SER A 79 -46.95 -22.91 20.74
N CYS A 80 -47.54 -21.81 20.29
CA CYS A 80 -46.97 -20.46 20.45
C CYS A 80 -47.04 -20.00 21.91
N ASN A 81 -45.89 -19.72 22.54
CA ASN A 81 -45.76 -18.50 23.33
C ASN A 81 -44.90 -17.52 22.54
N SER A 82 -45.55 -16.46 22.08
CA SER A 82 -44.94 -15.41 21.25
C SER A 82 -43.90 -14.65 22.04
N ASN A 83 -42.65 -14.74 21.59
CA ASN A 83 -41.72 -13.63 21.74
C ASN A 83 -41.16 -13.31 20.35
N ASN A 84 -41.93 -12.54 19.59
CA ASN A 84 -41.67 -12.10 18.22
C ASN A 84 -40.42 -11.19 18.05
N LYS A 85 -39.45 -11.24 18.96
CA LYS A 85 -38.27 -10.36 19.01
C LYS A 85 -37.00 -10.94 18.39
N SER A 86 -36.99 -12.20 17.92
CA SER A 86 -35.76 -12.89 17.48
C SER A 86 -35.49 -12.83 15.96
N ILE A 87 -36.52 -12.77 15.11
CA ILE A 87 -36.34 -12.75 13.64
C ILE A 87 -35.71 -11.43 13.18
N PHE A 88 -35.97 -10.33 13.89
CA PHE A 88 -35.40 -9.03 13.57
C PHE A 88 -33.90 -8.95 13.92
N ARG A 89 -33.46 -9.66 14.97
CA ARG A 89 -32.06 -9.73 15.39
C ARG A 89 -31.18 -10.55 14.43
N SER A 90 -31.71 -11.59 13.80
CA SER A 90 -30.93 -12.37 12.81
C SER A 90 -30.73 -11.60 11.51
N LYS A 91 -31.74 -10.85 11.04
CA LYS A 91 -31.65 -10.03 9.82
C LYS A 91 -30.69 -8.84 9.98
N ILE A 92 -30.66 -8.21 11.15
CA ILE A 92 -29.78 -7.06 11.43
C ILE A 92 -28.30 -7.47 11.44
N TYR A 93 -28.00 -8.67 11.92
CA TYR A 93 -26.63 -9.20 11.94
C TYR A 93 -26.09 -9.38 10.51
N ILE A 94 -26.92 -9.87 9.58
CA ILE A 94 -26.47 -10.11 8.20
C ILE A 94 -26.23 -8.78 7.47
N TRP A 95 -27.08 -7.77 7.70
CA TRP A 95 -26.86 -6.43 7.16
C TRP A 95 -25.59 -5.77 7.73
N LEU A 96 -25.30 -5.97 9.02
CA LEU A 96 -24.10 -5.45 9.67
C LEU A 96 -22.83 -6.11 9.11
N VAL A 97 -22.86 -7.43 8.88
CA VAL A 97 -21.76 -8.17 8.26
C VAL A 97 -21.56 -7.74 6.80
N ALA A 98 -22.64 -7.59 6.03
CA ALA A 98 -22.58 -7.11 4.66
C ALA A 98 -21.98 -5.69 4.57
N LEU A 99 -22.44 -4.77 5.43
CA LEU A 99 -21.90 -3.41 5.52
C LEU A 99 -20.39 -3.44 5.83
N PHE A 100 -19.98 -4.24 6.82
CA PHE A 100 -18.58 -4.34 7.21
C PHE A 100 -17.68 -4.87 6.08
N VAL A 101 -18.14 -5.88 5.34
CA VAL A 101 -17.40 -6.43 4.18
C VAL A 101 -17.30 -5.43 3.05
N VAL A 102 -18.38 -4.68 2.78
CA VAL A 102 -18.41 -3.62 1.78
C VAL A 102 -17.44 -2.51 2.19
N THR A 103 -17.48 -2.02 3.44
CA THR A 103 -16.55 -0.98 3.92
C THR A 103 -15.10 -1.42 3.84
N MET A 104 -14.78 -2.66 4.25
CA MET A 104 -13.42 -3.21 4.14
C MET A 104 -12.96 -3.33 2.68
N THR A 105 -13.84 -3.78 1.79
CA THR A 105 -13.56 -3.88 0.36
C THR A 105 -13.31 -2.52 -0.25
N LEU A 106 -14.15 -1.53 0.08
CA LEU A 106 -13.99 -0.15 -0.39
C LEU A 106 -12.68 0.46 0.10
N VAL A 107 -12.34 0.32 1.37
CA VAL A 107 -11.08 0.83 1.92
C VAL A 107 -9.86 0.17 1.24
N SER A 108 -9.94 -1.14 0.96
CA SER A 108 -8.85 -1.91 0.35
C SER A 108 -8.74 -1.71 -1.18
N TYR A 109 -9.86 -1.51 -1.88
CA TYR A 109 -9.92 -1.34 -3.33
C TYR A 109 -9.72 0.13 -3.76
N TYR A 110 -10.05 1.07 -2.88
CA TYR A 110 -9.84 2.51 -3.11
C TYR A 110 -8.84 3.10 -2.11
N PRO A 111 -7.59 2.60 -2.04
CA PRO A 111 -6.56 3.18 -1.16
C PRO A 111 -6.27 4.65 -1.54
N GLN A 112 -6.60 5.02 -2.77
CA GLN A 112 -6.48 6.36 -3.35
C GLN A 112 -7.26 7.41 -2.54
N LEU A 113 -8.44 7.06 -2.00
CA LEU A 113 -9.30 7.99 -1.25
C LEU A 113 -8.80 8.22 0.19
N PHE A 114 -8.07 7.26 0.78
CA PHE A 114 -7.52 7.34 2.14
C PHE A 114 -6.06 7.80 2.18
N TYR A 115 -5.30 7.65 1.09
CA TYR A 115 -3.94 8.18 0.98
C TYR A 115 -3.90 9.71 0.93
N GLN A 116 -5.00 10.35 0.49
CA GLN A 116 -5.07 11.81 0.34
C GLN A 116 -5.32 12.58 1.65
N SER A 117 -5.60 11.92 2.77
CA SER A 117 -5.94 12.60 4.04
C SER A 117 -4.75 12.82 4.99
N ILE A 118 -3.52 12.53 4.57
CA ILE A 118 -2.33 13.10 5.22
C ILE A 118 -2.17 14.51 4.65
N ASP A 119 -2.42 15.51 5.49
CA ASP A 119 -2.31 16.93 5.19
C ASP A 119 -1.10 17.25 4.31
N LYS A 120 -1.37 17.66 3.06
CA LYS A 120 -0.40 18.17 2.10
C LYS A 120 0.38 19.39 2.60
N ASN A 121 0.10 19.89 3.80
CA ASN A 121 0.75 21.05 4.40
C ASN A 121 1.89 20.70 5.39
N LEU A 122 2.12 19.42 5.74
CA LEU A 122 3.25 19.03 6.59
C LEU A 122 4.44 18.44 5.81
N LEU A 123 4.29 18.22 4.50
CA LEU A 123 5.34 17.76 3.58
C LEU A 123 5.63 18.78 2.46
N VAL A 124 5.31 20.07 2.67
CA VAL A 124 5.78 21.20 1.82
C VAL A 124 7.23 21.56 2.18
N ILE A 125 8.07 20.53 2.34
CA ILE A 125 9.53 20.67 2.27
C ILE A 125 10.07 19.92 1.04
N GLU A 126 9.27 19.10 0.33
CA GLU A 126 9.86 18.11 -0.61
C GLU A 126 9.50 18.21 -2.11
N GLN A 127 8.84 19.25 -2.62
CA GLN A 127 8.64 19.37 -4.08
C GLN A 127 8.86 20.74 -4.73
N SER A 128 9.07 21.82 -3.97
CA SER A 128 9.25 23.15 -4.59
C SER A 128 10.72 23.56 -4.77
N SER A 129 11.65 22.93 -4.07
CA SER A 129 13.06 23.36 -4.09
C SER A 129 14.00 22.39 -4.79
N ILE A 130 13.54 21.20 -5.19
CA ILE A 130 14.39 20.27 -5.94
C ILE A 130 14.44 20.69 -7.40
N GLU A 131 15.64 20.98 -7.89
CA GLU A 131 15.92 21.35 -9.27
C GLU A 131 16.78 20.30 -9.95
N LYS A 132 16.44 20.00 -11.20
CA LYS A 132 17.22 19.12 -12.08
C LYS A 132 17.88 19.98 -13.16
N VAL A 133 19.20 19.95 -13.21
CA VAL A 133 19.99 20.64 -14.23
C VAL A 133 20.82 19.64 -15.01
N SER A 134 20.97 19.89 -16.32
CA SER A 134 21.92 19.19 -17.17
C SER A 134 22.98 20.16 -17.63
N LEU A 135 24.23 19.92 -17.23
CA LEU A 135 25.39 20.76 -17.58
C LEU A 135 26.24 20.06 -18.62
N ILE A 136 26.65 20.79 -19.66
CA ILE A 136 27.59 20.28 -20.67
C ILE A 136 29.00 20.57 -20.16
N ILE A 137 29.78 19.51 -19.95
CA ILE A 137 31.13 19.60 -19.38
C ILE A 137 32.14 19.16 -20.44
N LYS A 138 33.03 20.07 -20.83
CA LYS A 138 34.16 19.81 -21.72
C LYS A 138 35.36 19.31 -20.91
N GLY A 139 36.02 18.28 -21.41
CA GLY A 139 37.24 17.70 -20.81
C GLY A 139 37.03 16.38 -20.06
N MET A 140 35.80 15.83 -20.01
CA MET A 140 35.57 14.45 -19.56
C MET A 140 35.99 13.48 -20.66
N THR A 141 37.14 12.83 -20.51
CA THR A 141 37.69 11.89 -21.53
C THR A 141 37.74 10.44 -21.06
N CYS A 142 37.33 10.17 -19.82
CA CYS A 142 37.51 8.88 -19.17
C CYS A 142 36.41 8.57 -18.15
N THR A 143 36.17 7.29 -17.87
CA THR A 143 35.26 6.83 -16.79
C THR A 143 35.69 7.32 -15.41
N GLY A 144 37.00 7.44 -15.16
CA GLY A 144 37.48 8.03 -13.91
C GLY A 144 37.16 9.54 -13.78
N CYS A 145 37.01 10.22 -14.90
CA CYS A 145 36.77 11.65 -14.97
C CYS A 145 35.33 11.99 -14.58
N GLU A 146 34.36 11.19 -15.06
CA GLU A 146 32.95 11.31 -14.64
C GLU A 146 32.76 10.96 -13.17
N GLU A 147 33.42 9.90 -12.66
CA GLU A 147 33.28 9.49 -11.26
C GLU A 147 33.87 10.53 -10.32
N ASN A 148 35.00 11.15 -10.67
CA ASN A 148 35.59 12.24 -9.92
C ASN A 148 34.65 13.45 -9.82
N ILE A 149 33.90 13.76 -10.88
CA ILE A 149 32.88 14.82 -10.87
C ILE A 149 31.69 14.41 -10.01
N ASN A 150 31.13 13.21 -10.21
CA ASN A 150 30.01 12.69 -9.43
C ASN A 150 30.31 12.76 -7.93
N HIS A 151 31.47 12.26 -7.52
CA HIS A 151 31.92 12.25 -6.13
C HIS A 151 32.22 13.65 -5.58
N SER A 152 32.63 14.60 -6.42
CA SER A 152 32.89 15.97 -5.97
C SER A 152 31.60 16.76 -5.76
N ILE A 153 30.59 16.55 -6.61
CA ILE A 153 29.30 17.22 -6.53
C ILE A 153 28.42 16.57 -5.44
N SER A 154 28.47 15.24 -5.28
CA SER A 154 27.70 14.55 -4.24
C SER A 154 28.09 14.92 -2.81
N LYS A 155 29.29 15.48 -2.61
CA LYS A 155 29.75 16.03 -1.33
C LYS A 155 29.13 17.38 -0.97
N LEU A 156 28.45 18.04 -1.90
CA LEU A 156 27.80 19.32 -1.63
C LEU A 156 26.52 19.09 -0.85
N ASP A 157 26.32 19.91 0.18
CA ASP A 157 25.10 19.88 0.98
C ASP A 157 23.88 20.24 0.14
N GLY A 158 22.91 19.34 0.08
CA GLY A 158 21.69 19.51 -0.70
C GLY A 158 21.74 18.92 -2.10
N VAL A 159 22.81 18.24 -2.51
CA VAL A 159 22.80 17.40 -3.72
C VAL A 159 22.14 16.06 -3.40
N LEU A 160 21.14 15.69 -4.19
CA LEU A 160 20.39 14.44 -4.03
C LEU A 160 20.95 13.35 -4.94
N GLU A 161 21.22 13.68 -6.20
CA GLU A 161 21.70 12.73 -7.18
C GLU A 161 22.59 13.42 -8.24
N VAL A 162 23.64 12.72 -8.69
CA VAL A 162 24.53 13.17 -9.76
C VAL A 162 24.82 12.01 -10.68
N LYS A 163 24.61 12.22 -11.98
CA LYS A 163 24.90 11.27 -13.05
C LYS A 163 25.62 11.98 -14.19
N SER A 164 26.94 11.87 -14.21
CA SER A 164 27.78 12.31 -15.31
C SER A 164 28.00 11.19 -16.32
N SER A 165 28.11 11.56 -17.60
CA SER A 165 28.41 10.66 -18.70
C SER A 165 29.53 11.26 -19.54
N PHE A 166 30.72 10.63 -19.53
CA PHE A 166 31.84 11.08 -20.38
C PHE A 166 31.55 10.89 -21.88
N GLU A 167 30.79 9.85 -22.26
CA GLU A 167 30.39 9.58 -23.64
C GLU A 167 29.55 10.72 -24.24
N ASN A 168 28.59 11.22 -23.45
CA ASN A 168 27.70 12.30 -23.88
C ASN A 168 28.25 13.70 -23.57
N GLY A 169 29.28 13.80 -22.73
CA GLY A 169 29.79 15.09 -22.24
C GLY A 169 28.78 15.86 -21.36
N ILE A 170 27.82 15.17 -20.74
CA ILE A 170 26.71 15.77 -19.99
C ILE A 170 26.73 15.27 -18.54
N SER A 171 26.49 16.18 -17.59
CA SER A 171 26.26 15.87 -16.18
C SER A 171 24.86 16.29 -15.75
N LYS A 172 24.06 15.30 -15.31
CA LYS A 172 22.71 15.50 -14.78
C LYS A 172 22.78 15.55 -13.27
N ILE A 173 22.29 16.63 -12.69
CA ILE A 173 22.42 16.91 -11.25
C ILE A 173 21.05 17.28 -10.71
N GLU A 174 20.66 16.61 -9.62
CA GLU A 174 19.45 16.89 -8.86
C GLU A 174 19.85 17.47 -7.51
N PHE A 175 19.45 18.70 -7.22
CA PHE A 175 19.85 19.41 -5.99
C PHE A 175 18.71 20.25 -5.42
N ASP A 176 18.77 20.50 -4.12
CA ASP A 176 17.86 21.37 -3.39
C ASP A 176 18.34 22.83 -3.48
N LYS A 177 17.59 23.67 -4.21
CA LYS A 177 17.81 25.12 -4.33
C LYS A 177 17.89 25.85 -2.99
N SER A 178 17.31 25.29 -1.92
CA SER A 178 17.34 25.89 -0.59
C SER A 178 18.70 25.76 0.10
N LYS A 179 19.49 24.77 -0.31
CA LYS A 179 20.77 24.41 0.30
C LYS A 179 21.96 24.67 -0.60
N THR A 180 21.80 24.46 -1.90
CA THR A 180 22.85 24.63 -2.91
C THR A 180 22.31 25.39 -4.12
N SER A 181 23.18 26.16 -4.78
CA SER A 181 22.85 26.87 -6.02
C SER A 181 23.66 26.32 -7.20
N LEU A 182 23.13 26.50 -8.41
CA LEU A 182 23.79 26.14 -9.66
C LEU A 182 25.20 26.77 -9.75
N ALA A 183 25.36 28.03 -9.33
CA ALA A 183 26.67 28.70 -9.31
C ALA A 183 27.71 28.01 -8.40
N ALA A 184 27.28 27.43 -7.27
CA ALA A 184 28.17 26.67 -6.37
C ALA A 184 28.63 25.37 -7.03
N ILE A 185 27.72 24.67 -7.70
CA ILE A 185 28.02 23.45 -8.47
C ILE A 185 29.01 23.77 -9.60
N GLU A 186 28.78 24.83 -10.37
CA GLU A 186 29.68 25.25 -11.44
C GLU A 186 31.08 25.60 -10.92
N LYS A 187 31.16 26.26 -9.76
CA LYS A 187 32.44 26.62 -9.13
C LYS A 187 33.26 25.38 -8.78
N ILE A 188 32.62 24.33 -8.27
CA ILE A 188 33.28 23.06 -7.97
C ILE A 188 33.80 22.42 -9.25
N ILE A 189 32.98 22.35 -10.30
CA ILE A 189 33.38 21.77 -11.59
C ILE A 189 34.59 22.52 -12.18
N ARG A 190 34.57 23.86 -12.14
CA ARG A 190 35.70 24.70 -12.58
C ARG A 190 36.95 24.50 -11.71
N SER A 191 36.79 24.33 -10.39
CA SER A 191 37.91 24.06 -9.48
C SER A 191 38.61 22.73 -9.74
N LYS A 192 37.90 21.78 -10.37
CA LYS A 192 38.46 20.49 -10.82
C LYS A 192 39.13 20.57 -12.21
N GLY A 193 39.13 21.75 -12.84
CA GLY A 193 39.79 21.99 -14.12
C GLY A 193 38.91 21.73 -15.36
N TYR A 194 37.60 21.57 -15.19
CA TYR A 194 36.68 21.36 -16.30
C TYR A 194 36.03 22.67 -16.77
N ILE A 195 35.62 22.69 -18.05
CA ILE A 195 35.02 23.86 -18.70
C ILE A 195 33.54 23.58 -18.95
N LEU A 196 32.66 24.49 -18.50
CA LEU A 196 31.22 24.45 -18.73
C LEU A 196 30.86 25.28 -19.98
N ASN A 197 29.86 24.83 -20.74
CA ASN A 197 29.37 25.49 -21.95
C ASN A 197 27.87 25.76 -21.91
#